data_AF-A0A9Q4FY72-F1
#
_entry.id   AF-A0A9Q4FY72-F1
#
_cell.length_a   1.000
_cell.length_b   1.000
_cell.length_c   1.000
_cell.angle_alpha   90.00
_cell.angle_beta   90.00
_cell.angle_gamma   90.00
#
_symmetry.space_group_name_H-M   'P 1'
#
loop_
_entity.id
_entity.type
_entity.pdbx_description
1 polymer ?
#
loop_
_entity_poly.entity_id
_entity_poly.type
_entity_poly.pdbx_seq_one_letter_code
_entity_poly.pdbx_strand_id
1 'polypeptide(L)'
;MSDFLSKFNKKNYDDLLDEQDEKGKKSDKPEEPPQKTEETASALESESMPEPLSTRSSRRDDAVEELEIDPNYQKKRRRMIWLIILGTIIAFVLIAFIYYRAVHAEVEDFVGNPVSDARTWANKNDVTLELSEEYSMEHEANQIISQSISAGKKIRKGKDIQLVSSLGPDPEAVIPLPDFSEMNQMEAQNWIEENKAENLQLVEEYSDDVEEGEFLQLTIRESDIDASEYQRKDSAAVYYSRGKEVFEKNITIPDFTGKTREEVEQWAETNEIEMSYEEKDSNSVEAELIISQSESPEEKIAKRDKMEVVVSLGKATEVPNFGELTIDEATANYPELSVMVKQRFHSDVPYGKLISQSVEAGTKLTEKDDMEVTVTYSEGRPYLGDYRGQLEGDLPRLFYEEYQSKGADINYIVKYVDSSEVKGTVVSMSKFNEFVPMTYTVEIKISNNASAAANPPEDFEDEIDASFEEVETADSGE
;
A
#
# COMPACT_ATOMS: atom_id res chain seq x y z
N MET A 1 3.61 -7.38 11.45
CA MET A 1 3.65 -8.33 12.60
C MET A 1 4.28 -9.62 12.09
N SER A 2 5.47 -9.99 12.57
CA SER A 2 6.36 -10.91 11.81
C SER A 2 6.89 -12.10 12.63
N ASP A 3 6.37 -12.30 13.84
CA ASP A 3 7.09 -13.03 14.91
C ASP A 3 6.26 -14.15 15.58
N PHE A 4 5.38 -14.81 14.80
CA PHE A 4 4.52 -15.90 15.30
C PHE A 4 4.78 -17.29 14.67
N LEU A 5 5.75 -17.40 13.74
CA LEU A 5 6.03 -18.64 12.99
C LEU A 5 7.40 -19.29 13.32
N SER A 6 8.10 -18.80 14.35
CA SER A 6 9.48 -19.23 14.70
C SER A 6 9.59 -20.40 15.70
N LYS A 7 8.46 -20.95 16.20
CA LYS A 7 8.45 -21.86 17.37
C LYS A 7 7.80 -23.24 17.17
N PHE A 8 7.95 -23.84 15.99
CA PHE A 8 7.77 -25.29 15.81
C PHE A 8 9.03 -25.93 15.21
N ASN A 9 10.00 -26.29 16.06
CA ASN A 9 11.23 -26.96 15.64
C ASN A 9 11.09 -28.49 15.74
N LYS A 10 11.51 -29.19 14.69
CA LYS A 10 11.23 -30.60 14.41
C LYS A 10 12.21 -31.55 15.11
N LYS A 11 12.23 -31.54 16.45
CA LYS A 11 13.02 -32.48 17.28
C LYS A 11 12.29 -32.88 18.56
N ASN A 12 11.57 -34.00 18.48
CA ASN A 12 11.31 -35.01 19.52
C ASN A 12 10.15 -35.90 19.02
N TYR A 13 10.47 -36.85 18.14
CA TYR A 13 9.50 -37.81 17.58
C TYR A 13 10.02 -39.26 17.50
N ASP A 14 11.28 -39.49 17.88
CA ASP A 14 11.99 -40.76 17.75
C ASP A 14 12.42 -41.34 19.13
N ASP A 15 11.62 -41.13 20.19
CA ASP A 15 11.95 -41.55 21.57
C ASP A 15 10.72 -42.06 22.35
N LEU A 16 9.70 -42.57 21.64
CA LEU A 16 8.48 -43.19 22.21
C LEU A 16 7.99 -44.41 21.40
N LEU A 17 8.91 -45.13 20.74
CA LEU A 17 8.62 -46.36 20.00
C LEU A 17 9.66 -47.47 20.27
N ASP A 18 9.93 -47.74 21.54
CA ASP A 18 10.62 -48.99 21.93
C ASP A 18 10.34 -49.43 23.39
N GLU A 19 9.06 -49.53 23.78
CA GLU A 19 8.65 -50.56 24.75
C GLU A 19 7.13 -50.86 24.68
N GLN A 20 6.78 -52.13 24.93
CA GLN A 20 5.41 -52.67 25.11
C GLN A 20 4.47 -52.74 23.89
N ASP A 21 4.75 -53.68 22.99
CA ASP A 21 3.68 -54.51 22.40
C ASP A 21 4.12 -55.99 22.26
N GLU A 22 3.92 -56.80 23.31
CA GLU A 22 3.45 -58.17 23.08
C GLU A 22 2.58 -58.77 24.20
N LYS A 23 1.68 -59.66 23.77
CA LYS A 23 0.63 -60.38 24.51
C LYS A 23 1.22 -61.46 25.43
N GLY A 24 0.54 -62.01 26.45
CA GLY A 24 -0.82 -61.82 26.97
C GLY A 24 -1.54 -63.14 27.36
N LYS A 25 -2.57 -63.06 28.23
CA LYS A 25 -3.57 -64.09 28.64
C LYS A 25 -3.18 -65.24 29.59
N LYS A 26 -3.92 -65.36 30.71
CA LYS A 26 -4.79 -66.48 31.19
C LYS A 26 -5.23 -66.23 32.66
N SER A 27 -6.39 -66.68 33.19
CA SER A 27 -7.61 -67.30 32.62
C SER A 27 -8.73 -67.42 33.68
N ASP A 28 -10.01 -67.34 33.27
CA ASP A 28 -11.23 -67.52 34.10
C ASP A 28 -11.80 -68.95 34.18
N LYS A 29 -12.67 -69.21 35.18
CA LYS A 29 -13.81 -70.17 35.23
C LYS A 29 -14.53 -70.08 36.60
N PRO A 30 -15.74 -70.66 36.87
CA PRO A 30 -16.77 -71.34 36.03
C PRO A 30 -18.21 -70.72 36.26
N GLU A 31 -19.41 -71.20 35.84
CA GLU A 31 -19.96 -72.08 34.78
C GLU A 31 -21.49 -71.76 34.57
N GLU A 32 -22.02 -71.87 33.34
CA GLU A 32 -23.24 -72.59 32.85
C GLU A 32 -24.61 -72.72 33.62
N PRO A 33 -25.71 -73.29 33.02
CA PRO A 33 -25.98 -73.83 31.66
C PRO A 33 -27.22 -73.13 30.98
N PRO A 34 -27.98 -73.64 29.95
CA PRO A 34 -27.91 -74.88 29.12
C PRO A 34 -28.04 -74.62 27.57
N GLN A 35 -28.21 -75.57 26.61
CA GLN A 35 -28.59 -77.00 26.60
C GLN A 35 -28.25 -77.76 25.27
N LYS A 36 -27.87 -79.07 25.34
CA LYS A 36 -27.95 -80.14 24.28
C LYS A 36 -27.05 -80.03 23.01
N THR A 37 -26.67 -81.10 22.28
CA THR A 37 -27.04 -82.55 22.29
C THR A 37 -25.86 -83.44 21.80
N GLU A 38 -25.80 -84.73 22.23
CA GLU A 38 -25.15 -85.91 21.55
C GLU A 38 -23.60 -85.87 21.30
N GLU A 39 -22.83 -86.98 21.15
CA GLU A 39 -23.11 -88.44 21.16
C GLU A 39 -21.88 -89.31 21.63
N THR A 40 -22.13 -90.58 21.97
CA THR A 40 -21.21 -91.76 21.97
C THR A 40 -19.97 -91.93 22.89
N ALA A 41 -20.01 -93.05 23.65
CA ALA A 41 -19.02 -94.16 23.73
C ALA A 41 -17.75 -94.14 24.64
N SER A 42 -17.72 -95.15 25.54
CA SER A 42 -16.60 -96.07 25.87
C SER A 42 -15.40 -95.58 26.71
N ALA A 43 -14.82 -96.36 27.65
CA ALA A 43 -15.25 -97.51 28.48
C ALA A 43 -14.14 -97.84 29.52
N LEU A 44 -14.46 -98.66 30.54
CA LEU A 44 -13.51 -99.45 31.39
C LEU A 44 -12.60 -98.65 32.36
N GLU A 45 -12.17 -99.13 33.54
CA GLU A 45 -12.52 -100.34 34.34
C GLU A 45 -11.90 -100.27 35.77
N SER A 46 -12.48 -100.99 36.75
CA SER A 46 -11.95 -101.32 38.10
C SER A 46 -11.68 -100.16 39.09
N GLU A 47 -11.70 -100.30 40.43
CA GLU A 47 -12.28 -101.22 41.45
C GLU A 47 -12.27 -100.40 42.78
N SER A 48 -12.95 -100.68 43.91
CA SER A 48 -13.49 -101.90 44.54
C SER A 48 -14.65 -101.60 45.53
N MET A 49 -15.30 -102.65 46.06
CA MET A 49 -16.48 -102.66 46.99
C MET A 49 -16.08 -103.14 48.43
N PRO A 50 -16.96 -103.23 49.47
CA PRO A 50 -18.29 -102.60 49.76
C PRO A 50 -18.51 -102.13 51.25
N GLU A 51 -19.77 -101.68 51.53
CA GLU A 51 -20.66 -101.75 52.75
C GLU A 51 -20.29 -102.56 54.05
N PRO A 52 -21.06 -102.53 55.21
CA PRO A 52 -22.45 -102.04 55.45
C PRO A 52 -22.79 -101.29 56.77
N LEU A 53 -24.09 -100.94 56.87
CA LEU A 53 -24.97 -100.55 58.01
C LEU A 53 -24.66 -101.13 59.43
N SER A 54 -25.05 -100.41 60.51
CA SER A 54 -26.31 -100.69 61.29
C SER A 54 -26.39 -100.15 62.76
N THR A 55 -27.51 -99.50 63.12
CA THR A 55 -28.09 -99.34 64.50
C THR A 55 -27.24 -98.57 65.57
N ARG A 56 -27.68 -98.09 66.76
CA ARG A 56 -28.93 -98.02 67.61
C ARG A 56 -28.66 -96.94 68.73
N SER A 57 -29.51 -96.51 69.70
CA SER A 57 -30.92 -96.70 70.11
C SER A 57 -31.33 -95.64 71.19
N SER A 58 -32.60 -95.17 71.22
CA SER A 58 -33.42 -94.79 72.42
C SER A 58 -32.96 -93.65 73.39
N ARG A 59 -33.81 -92.93 74.15
CA ARG A 59 -35.30 -92.86 74.34
C ARG A 59 -35.72 -91.60 75.16
N ARG A 60 -36.87 -90.99 74.80
CA ARG A 60 -37.95 -90.42 75.68
C ARG A 60 -37.61 -89.32 76.73
N ASP A 61 -38.56 -88.59 77.33
CA ASP A 61 -40.04 -88.71 77.40
C ASP A 61 -40.82 -87.50 76.82
N ASP A 62 -42.16 -87.60 76.82
CA ASP A 62 -43.10 -86.75 76.07
C ASP A 62 -43.61 -85.49 76.82
N ALA A 63 -44.06 -84.48 76.05
CA ALA A 63 -44.99 -83.43 76.48
C ALA A 63 -46.00 -83.14 75.34
N VAL A 64 -47.25 -82.85 75.66
CA VAL A 64 -48.35 -82.74 74.68
C VAL A 64 -48.83 -81.30 74.54
N GLU A 65 -48.89 -80.79 73.30
CA GLU A 65 -49.68 -79.62 72.94
C GLU A 65 -50.77 -80.01 71.92
N GLU A 66 -51.96 -79.45 72.08
CA GLU A 66 -53.12 -79.72 71.22
C GLU A 66 -53.10 -78.84 69.97
N LEU A 67 -53.44 -79.41 68.81
CA LEU A 67 -53.63 -78.66 67.56
C LEU A 67 -55.11 -78.65 67.16
N GLU A 68 -55.82 -77.57 67.51
CA GLU A 68 -57.17 -77.31 67.00
C GLU A 68 -57.16 -77.14 65.47
N ILE A 69 -58.05 -77.84 64.77
CA ILE A 69 -58.22 -77.74 63.32
C ILE A 69 -59.44 -76.87 63.01
N ASP A 70 -59.23 -75.58 62.70
CA ASP A 70 -60.28 -74.66 62.27
C ASP A 70 -61.05 -75.19 61.03
N PRO A 71 -62.35 -75.51 61.14
CA PRO A 71 -63.13 -76.02 60.01
C PRO A 71 -63.33 -74.96 58.89
N ASN A 72 -63.12 -73.68 59.16
CA ASN A 72 -63.21 -72.61 58.17
C ASN A 72 -61.97 -72.54 57.24
N TYR A 73 -60.90 -73.28 57.57
CA TYR A 73 -59.70 -73.40 56.74
C TYR A 73 -60.02 -73.80 55.29
N GLN A 74 -61.02 -74.66 55.04
CA GLN A 74 -61.40 -75.08 53.69
C GLN A 74 -61.90 -73.93 52.80
N LYS A 75 -62.70 -73.00 53.34
CA LYS A 75 -63.16 -71.80 52.59
C LYS A 75 -62.02 -70.80 52.40
N LYS A 76 -61.19 -70.61 53.44
CA LYS A 76 -59.98 -69.77 53.39
C LYS A 76 -58.96 -70.29 52.35
N ARG A 77 -58.77 -71.61 52.28
CA ARG A 77 -57.91 -72.32 51.30
C ARG A 77 -58.42 -72.21 49.87
N ARG A 78 -59.73 -72.33 49.62
CA ARG A 78 -60.30 -72.09 48.27
C ARG A 78 -60.11 -70.63 47.83
N ARG A 79 -60.23 -69.66 48.75
CA ARG A 79 -59.88 -68.25 48.47
C ARG A 79 -58.38 -68.06 48.22
N MET A 80 -57.50 -68.68 49.01
CA MET A 80 -56.04 -68.68 48.77
C MET A 80 -55.70 -69.23 47.36
N ILE A 81 -56.29 -70.35 46.96
CA ILE A 81 -56.06 -70.95 45.63
C ILE A 81 -56.52 -70.01 44.51
N TRP A 82 -57.71 -69.38 44.64
CA TRP A 82 -58.15 -68.35 43.69
C TRP A 82 -57.25 -67.12 43.67
N LEU A 83 -56.68 -66.70 44.81
CA LEU A 83 -55.72 -65.61 44.89
C LEU A 83 -54.36 -65.97 44.26
N ILE A 84 -53.92 -67.23 44.36
CA ILE A 84 -52.70 -67.73 43.70
C ILE A 84 -52.91 -67.81 42.17
N ILE A 85 -54.08 -68.28 41.72
CA ILE A 85 -54.45 -68.30 40.29
C ILE A 85 -54.55 -66.87 39.75
N LEU A 86 -55.18 -65.95 40.50
CA LEU A 86 -55.24 -64.53 40.13
C LEU A 86 -53.86 -63.88 40.11
N GLY A 87 -53.01 -64.17 41.10
CA GLY A 87 -51.63 -63.67 41.19
C GLY A 87 -50.73 -64.19 40.07
N THR A 88 -50.87 -65.45 39.67
CA THR A 88 -50.14 -66.01 38.52
C THR A 88 -50.64 -65.47 37.19
N ILE A 89 -51.95 -65.22 37.03
CA ILE A 89 -52.49 -64.50 35.86
C ILE A 89 -51.95 -63.07 35.80
N ILE A 90 -51.95 -62.33 36.93
CA ILE A 90 -51.37 -60.98 37.01
C ILE A 90 -49.87 -61.00 36.70
N ALA A 91 -49.11 -61.98 37.20
CA ALA A 91 -47.70 -62.15 36.87
C ALA A 91 -47.50 -62.46 35.38
N PHE A 92 -48.34 -63.29 34.76
CA PHE A 92 -48.27 -63.58 33.32
C PHE A 92 -48.59 -62.35 32.46
N VAL A 93 -49.58 -61.54 32.89
CA VAL A 93 -49.92 -60.25 32.25
C VAL A 93 -48.78 -59.24 32.41
N LEU A 94 -48.13 -59.18 33.58
CA LEU A 94 -46.94 -58.34 33.81
C LEU A 94 -45.76 -58.78 32.94
N ILE A 95 -45.47 -60.08 32.86
CA ILE A 95 -44.41 -60.64 32.00
C ILE A 95 -44.71 -60.35 30.52
N ALA A 96 -45.96 -60.53 30.08
CA ALA A 96 -46.38 -60.18 28.72
C ALA A 96 -46.30 -58.68 28.44
N PHE A 97 -46.59 -57.81 29.42
CA PHE A 97 -46.46 -56.36 29.31
C PHE A 97 -44.99 -55.90 29.27
N ILE A 98 -44.13 -56.50 30.09
CA ILE A 98 -42.68 -56.28 30.08
C ILE A 98 -42.08 -56.74 28.74
N TYR A 99 -42.47 -57.91 28.25
CA TYR A 99 -42.09 -58.41 26.93
C TYR A 99 -42.58 -57.49 25.80
N TYR A 100 -43.84 -57.03 25.86
CA TYR A 100 -44.38 -56.08 24.88
C TYR A 100 -43.61 -54.76 24.87
N ARG A 101 -43.22 -54.23 26.06
CA ARG A 101 -42.37 -53.06 26.23
C ARG A 101 -40.91 -53.27 25.78
N ALA A 102 -40.38 -54.49 25.90
CA ALA A 102 -39.04 -54.82 25.42
C ALA A 102 -38.97 -54.96 23.90
N VAL A 103 -40.05 -55.44 23.26
CA VAL A 103 -40.12 -55.73 21.82
C VAL A 103 -40.64 -54.56 20.99
N HIS A 104 -41.29 -53.55 21.58
CA HIS A 104 -41.79 -52.38 20.85
C HIS A 104 -41.21 -51.05 21.36
N ALA A 105 -40.57 -50.31 20.44
CA ALA A 105 -40.15 -48.93 20.64
C ALA A 105 -41.27 -47.97 20.23
N GLU A 106 -41.27 -46.76 20.79
CA GLU A 106 -42.18 -45.67 20.44
C GLU A 106 -41.40 -44.65 19.62
N VAL A 107 -41.83 -44.41 18.38
CA VAL A 107 -41.14 -43.55 17.42
C VAL A 107 -41.23 -42.10 17.89
N GLU A 108 -40.07 -41.48 18.09
CA GLU A 108 -39.97 -40.06 18.45
C GLU A 108 -40.22 -39.18 17.21
N ASP A 109 -40.34 -37.87 17.41
CA ASP A 109 -40.43 -36.92 16.29
C ASP A 109 -39.01 -36.50 15.89
N PHE A 110 -38.66 -36.73 14.63
CA PHE A 110 -37.36 -36.41 14.06
C PHE A 110 -37.44 -35.24 13.08
N VAL A 111 -38.62 -34.77 12.69
CA VAL A 111 -38.75 -33.66 11.74
C VAL A 111 -38.12 -32.39 12.31
N GLY A 112 -37.25 -31.74 11.55
CA GLY A 112 -36.42 -30.62 11.98
C GLY A 112 -35.25 -30.98 12.92
N ASN A 113 -35.19 -32.19 13.47
CA ASN A 113 -34.09 -32.62 14.33
C ASN A 113 -32.88 -33.12 13.51
N PRO A 114 -31.65 -33.01 14.05
CA PRO A 114 -30.45 -33.53 13.38
C PRO A 114 -30.47 -35.06 13.16
N VAL A 115 -29.89 -35.49 12.03
CA VAL A 115 -29.72 -36.92 11.70
C VAL A 115 -28.92 -37.70 12.77
N SER A 116 -28.06 -37.03 13.56
CA SER A 116 -27.37 -37.63 14.71
C SER A 116 -28.32 -38.20 15.76
N ASP A 117 -29.46 -37.55 15.95
CA ASP A 117 -30.33 -37.79 17.09
C ASP A 117 -31.28 -38.95 16.78
N ALA A 118 -31.79 -38.98 15.54
CA ALA A 118 -32.46 -40.15 14.97
C ALA A 118 -31.54 -41.39 14.97
N ARG A 119 -30.26 -41.26 14.55
CA ARG A 119 -29.27 -42.36 14.61
C ARG A 119 -29.04 -42.84 16.06
N THR A 120 -28.96 -41.92 17.02
CA THR A 120 -28.79 -42.24 18.44
C THR A 120 -30.02 -42.96 19.02
N TRP A 121 -31.22 -42.50 18.69
CA TRP A 121 -32.47 -43.17 19.04
C TRP A 121 -32.58 -44.56 18.42
N ALA A 122 -32.22 -44.72 17.14
CA ALA A 122 -32.34 -45.98 16.42
C ALA A 122 -31.42 -47.06 17.01
N ASN A 123 -30.15 -46.71 17.28
CA ASN A 123 -29.20 -47.58 17.98
C ASN A 123 -29.70 -47.99 19.37
N LYS A 124 -30.31 -47.08 20.13
CA LYS A 124 -30.87 -47.33 21.47
C LYS A 124 -32.11 -48.24 21.45
N ASN A 125 -32.81 -48.30 20.31
CA ASN A 125 -34.06 -49.05 20.16
C ASN A 125 -33.94 -50.32 19.29
N ASP A 126 -32.74 -50.65 18.81
CA ASP A 126 -32.48 -51.75 17.85
C ASP A 126 -33.33 -51.60 16.57
N VAL A 127 -33.26 -50.42 15.94
CA VAL A 127 -34.04 -50.05 14.73
C VAL A 127 -33.07 -49.70 13.59
N THR A 128 -33.37 -50.14 12.37
CA THR A 128 -32.62 -49.76 11.17
C THR A 128 -33.10 -48.39 10.67
N LEU A 129 -32.17 -47.54 10.19
CA LEU A 129 -32.52 -46.33 9.44
C LEU A 129 -32.10 -46.49 7.99
N GLU A 130 -33.04 -46.30 7.07
CA GLU A 130 -32.77 -46.02 5.66
C GLU A 130 -32.80 -44.51 5.48
N LEU A 131 -31.67 -43.91 5.10
CA LEU A 131 -31.55 -42.47 4.87
C LEU A 131 -31.61 -42.18 3.37
N SER A 132 -32.38 -41.16 3.01
CA SER A 132 -32.44 -40.57 1.67
C SER A 132 -32.23 -39.07 1.79
N GLU A 133 -31.69 -38.44 0.75
CA GLU A 133 -31.22 -37.05 0.78
C GLU A 133 -31.97 -36.22 -0.28
N GLU A 134 -32.44 -35.04 0.11
CA GLU A 134 -33.24 -34.13 -0.73
C GLU A 134 -32.88 -32.67 -0.37
N TYR A 135 -33.00 -31.73 -1.32
CA TYR A 135 -32.77 -30.30 -1.06
C TYR A 135 -34.00 -29.64 -0.42
N SER A 136 -33.80 -28.72 0.52
CA SER A 136 -34.88 -27.96 1.16
C SER A 136 -34.44 -26.54 1.54
N MET A 137 -35.34 -25.58 1.32
CA MET A 137 -35.18 -24.18 1.77
C MET A 137 -35.60 -23.97 3.23
N GLU A 138 -36.39 -24.90 3.79
CA GLU A 138 -36.99 -24.80 5.14
C GLU A 138 -36.15 -25.50 6.21
N HIS A 139 -35.45 -26.57 5.84
CA HIS A 139 -34.64 -27.39 6.74
C HIS A 139 -33.14 -27.25 6.44
N GLU A 140 -32.35 -26.93 7.47
CA GLU A 140 -30.89 -26.83 7.36
C GLU A 140 -30.25 -28.17 6.99
N ALA A 141 -29.06 -28.15 6.39
CA ALA A 141 -28.34 -29.36 6.01
C ALA A 141 -28.10 -30.29 7.22
N ASN A 142 -28.40 -31.58 7.06
CA ASN A 142 -28.41 -32.63 8.09
C ASN A 142 -29.58 -32.59 9.10
N GLN A 143 -30.57 -31.71 8.94
CA GLN A 143 -31.90 -31.89 9.58
C GLN A 143 -32.74 -32.91 8.81
N ILE A 144 -33.74 -33.51 9.45
CA ILE A 144 -34.69 -34.44 8.81
C ILE A 144 -35.93 -33.69 8.31
N ILE A 145 -36.22 -33.80 7.00
CA ILE A 145 -37.39 -33.23 6.34
C ILE A 145 -38.64 -34.06 6.64
N SER A 146 -38.53 -35.39 6.57
CA SER A 146 -39.70 -36.26 6.79
C SER A 146 -39.34 -37.66 7.30
N GLN A 147 -40.32 -38.30 7.95
CA GLN A 147 -40.21 -39.67 8.45
C GLN A 147 -41.39 -40.52 7.97
N SER A 148 -41.09 -41.69 7.40
CA SER A 148 -42.07 -42.68 6.91
C SER A 148 -43.04 -43.19 7.99
N ILE A 149 -42.66 -43.11 9.26
CA ILE A 149 -43.48 -43.50 10.41
C ILE A 149 -43.66 -42.30 11.34
N SER A 150 -44.83 -41.68 11.30
CA SER A 150 -45.19 -40.56 12.20
C SER A 150 -44.93 -40.87 13.68
N ALA A 151 -44.50 -39.85 14.43
CA ALA A 151 -44.25 -39.92 15.87
C ALA A 151 -45.41 -40.52 16.70
N GLY A 152 -45.07 -41.08 17.87
CA GLY A 152 -45.99 -41.75 18.80
C GLY A 152 -46.46 -43.14 18.34
N LYS A 153 -46.18 -43.57 17.10
CA LYS A 153 -46.43 -44.94 16.65
C LYS A 153 -45.48 -45.92 17.34
N LYS A 154 -45.98 -47.10 17.68
CA LYS A 154 -45.19 -48.18 18.29
C LYS A 154 -44.78 -49.18 17.22
N ILE A 155 -43.47 -49.29 16.98
CA ILE A 155 -42.87 -50.24 16.03
C ILE A 155 -42.17 -51.35 16.78
N ARG A 156 -41.94 -52.49 16.12
CA ARG A 156 -41.11 -53.56 16.69
C ARG A 156 -39.63 -53.23 16.58
N LYS A 157 -38.81 -53.72 17.50
CA LYS A 157 -37.37 -53.81 17.31
C LYS A 157 -37.05 -54.67 16.08
N GLY A 158 -36.00 -54.35 15.35
CA GLY A 158 -35.67 -54.96 14.05
C GLY A 158 -36.62 -54.55 12.91
N LYS A 159 -37.24 -53.37 13.01
CA LYS A 159 -37.90 -52.70 11.88
C LYS A 159 -36.98 -51.64 11.29
N ASP A 160 -37.21 -51.34 10.03
CA ASP A 160 -36.56 -50.26 9.30
C ASP A 160 -37.48 -49.02 9.26
N ILE A 161 -36.90 -47.83 9.40
CA ILE A 161 -37.57 -46.54 9.18
C ILE A 161 -36.85 -45.81 8.05
N GLN A 162 -37.59 -45.40 7.04
CA GLN A 162 -37.13 -44.46 6.02
C GLN A 162 -37.25 -43.03 6.54
N LEU A 163 -36.16 -42.28 6.44
CA LEU A 163 -36.04 -40.85 6.76
C LEU A 163 -35.50 -40.10 5.54
N VAL A 164 -36.00 -38.88 5.33
CA VAL A 164 -35.46 -37.95 4.33
C VAL A 164 -34.70 -36.86 5.08
N SER A 165 -33.41 -36.67 4.79
CA SER A 165 -32.59 -35.59 5.34
C SER A 165 -32.33 -34.49 4.32
N SER A 166 -32.30 -33.26 4.81
CA SER A 166 -31.99 -32.08 4.02
C SER A 166 -30.50 -32.03 3.67
N LEU A 167 -30.21 -31.77 2.40
CA LEU A 167 -28.91 -31.28 1.92
C LEU A 167 -28.76 -29.76 2.08
N GLY A 168 -29.79 -29.08 2.60
CA GLY A 168 -29.95 -27.63 2.59
C GLY A 168 -30.52 -27.12 1.27
N PRO A 169 -30.46 -25.80 1.04
CA PRO A 169 -30.83 -25.17 -0.22
C PRO A 169 -30.04 -25.74 -1.41
N ASP A 170 -30.69 -25.85 -2.57
CA ASP A 170 -30.07 -26.33 -3.81
C ASP A 170 -28.93 -25.36 -4.25
N PRO A 171 -27.67 -25.82 -4.37
CA PRO A 171 -26.54 -24.98 -4.76
C PRO A 171 -26.55 -24.60 -6.25
N GLU A 172 -27.18 -25.39 -7.12
CA GLU A 172 -27.18 -25.16 -8.59
C GLU A 172 -28.45 -24.45 -9.07
N ALA A 173 -29.44 -24.26 -8.19
CA ALA A 173 -30.62 -23.45 -8.49
C ALA A 173 -30.25 -21.98 -8.75
N VAL A 174 -30.60 -21.52 -9.95
CA VAL A 174 -30.49 -20.11 -10.38
C VAL A 174 -31.37 -19.23 -9.50
N ILE A 175 -30.80 -18.13 -8.98
CA ILE A 175 -31.51 -17.12 -8.19
C ILE A 175 -31.55 -15.83 -9.03
N PRO A 176 -32.73 -15.29 -9.40
CA PRO A 176 -32.81 -14.02 -10.09
C PRO A 176 -32.39 -12.89 -9.15
N LEU A 177 -31.24 -12.25 -9.42
CA LEU A 177 -30.77 -11.11 -8.65
C LEU A 177 -31.72 -9.91 -8.83
N PRO A 178 -32.07 -9.18 -7.74
CA PRO A 178 -32.85 -7.96 -7.82
C PRO A 178 -31.97 -6.79 -8.30
N ASP A 179 -32.59 -5.65 -8.61
CA ASP A 179 -31.84 -4.42 -8.80
C ASP A 179 -31.44 -3.84 -7.44
N PHE A 180 -30.20 -4.13 -7.02
CA PHE A 180 -29.63 -3.64 -5.77
C PHE A 180 -29.48 -2.11 -5.72
N SER A 181 -29.66 -1.40 -6.84
CA SER A 181 -29.69 0.08 -6.86
C SER A 181 -31.07 0.66 -6.50
N GLU A 182 -32.14 -0.14 -6.50
CA GLU A 182 -33.46 0.23 -5.98
C GLU A 182 -33.66 -0.20 -4.50
N MET A 183 -32.65 -0.78 -3.85
CA MET A 183 -32.73 -1.40 -2.51
C MET A 183 -31.65 -0.88 -1.57
N ASN A 184 -32.01 -0.58 -0.31
CA ASN A 184 -31.01 -0.24 0.70
C ASN A 184 -30.30 -1.48 1.29
N GLN A 185 -29.17 -1.27 1.96
CA GLN A 185 -28.35 -2.29 2.64
C GLN A 185 -29.18 -3.31 3.47
N MET A 186 -30.19 -2.84 4.22
CA MET A 186 -31.02 -3.71 5.07
C MET A 186 -31.99 -4.57 4.24
N GLU A 187 -32.56 -4.01 3.17
CA GLU A 187 -33.40 -4.75 2.23
C GLU A 187 -32.61 -5.80 1.45
N ALA A 188 -31.39 -5.47 1.01
CA ALA A 188 -30.48 -6.40 0.37
C ALA A 188 -30.08 -7.55 1.32
N GLN A 189 -29.76 -7.25 2.58
CA GLN A 189 -29.48 -8.26 3.61
C GLN A 189 -30.68 -9.20 3.84
N ASN A 190 -31.89 -8.65 3.98
CA ASN A 190 -33.11 -9.46 4.12
C ASN A 190 -33.32 -10.37 2.90
N TRP A 191 -33.11 -9.86 1.68
CA TRP A 191 -33.23 -10.66 0.45
C TRP A 191 -32.23 -11.82 0.41
N ILE A 192 -30.98 -11.63 0.88
CA ILE A 192 -29.98 -12.70 0.98
C ILE A 192 -30.45 -13.79 1.93
N GLU A 193 -31.00 -13.42 3.10
CA GLU A 193 -31.46 -14.36 4.13
C GLU A 193 -32.73 -15.13 3.71
N GLU A 194 -33.64 -14.48 2.97
CA GLU A 194 -34.84 -15.10 2.39
C GLU A 194 -34.48 -16.09 1.26
N ASN A 195 -33.55 -15.72 0.38
CA ASN A 195 -33.15 -16.55 -0.76
C ASN A 195 -32.05 -17.58 -0.43
N LYS A 196 -31.53 -17.58 0.81
CA LYS A 196 -30.38 -18.40 1.25
C LYS A 196 -29.17 -18.23 0.31
N ALA A 197 -28.88 -16.98 -0.04
CA ALA A 197 -27.83 -16.62 -0.99
C ALA A 197 -26.49 -16.33 -0.28
N GLU A 198 -26.07 -17.19 0.65
CA GLU A 198 -24.97 -16.95 1.61
C GLU A 198 -23.59 -16.65 0.97
N ASN A 199 -23.41 -16.95 -0.32
CA ASN A 199 -22.21 -16.62 -1.10
C ASN A 199 -22.23 -15.20 -1.71
N LEU A 200 -23.36 -14.48 -1.62
CA LEU A 200 -23.47 -13.06 -1.94
C LEU A 200 -23.18 -12.24 -0.68
N GLN A 201 -22.09 -11.49 -0.70
CA GLN A 201 -21.59 -10.75 0.46
C GLN A 201 -21.94 -9.26 0.31
N LEU A 202 -22.48 -8.63 1.35
CA LEU A 202 -22.54 -7.17 1.41
C LEU A 202 -21.19 -6.61 1.89
N VAL A 203 -20.71 -5.59 1.18
CA VAL A 203 -19.45 -4.89 1.46
C VAL A 203 -19.72 -3.39 1.52
N GLU A 204 -19.07 -2.70 2.44
CA GLU A 204 -19.13 -1.25 2.60
C GLU A 204 -17.80 -0.63 2.15
N GLU A 205 -17.83 0.27 1.16
CA GLU A 205 -16.64 1.00 0.67
C GLU A 205 -16.87 2.52 0.68
N TYR A 206 -15.81 3.29 0.92
CA TYR A 206 -15.88 4.75 0.87
C TYR A 206 -15.93 5.24 -0.59
N SER A 207 -16.73 6.26 -0.85
CA SER A 207 -16.87 6.88 -2.18
C SER A 207 -17.02 8.39 -2.07
N ASP A 208 -16.31 9.11 -2.93
CA ASP A 208 -16.39 10.57 -2.99
C ASP A 208 -17.57 11.11 -3.81
N ASP A 209 -18.19 10.26 -4.64
CA ASP A 209 -19.24 10.65 -5.59
C ASP A 209 -20.64 10.14 -5.22
N VAL A 210 -20.76 9.23 -4.25
CA VAL A 210 -22.00 8.50 -3.93
C VAL A 210 -22.32 8.64 -2.43
N GLU A 211 -23.57 9.00 -2.10
CA GLU A 211 -24.00 9.29 -0.72
C GLU A 211 -24.00 8.03 0.19
N GLU A 212 -24.00 8.22 1.51
CA GLU A 212 -23.94 7.12 2.49
C GLU A 212 -25.21 6.24 2.42
N GLY A 213 -25.01 4.92 2.27
CA GLY A 213 -26.08 3.92 2.15
C GLY A 213 -26.53 3.62 0.71
N GLU A 214 -26.07 4.38 -0.29
CA GLU A 214 -26.40 4.19 -1.70
C GLU A 214 -25.55 3.08 -2.37
N PHE A 215 -26.07 2.47 -3.43
CA PHE A 215 -25.41 1.38 -4.17
C PHE A 215 -24.21 1.88 -4.99
N LEU A 216 -23.08 1.16 -4.92
CA LEU A 216 -21.90 1.40 -5.74
C LEU A 216 -21.84 0.47 -6.95
N GLN A 217 -21.80 -0.85 -6.71
CA GLN A 217 -21.61 -1.87 -7.73
C GLN A 217 -21.98 -3.28 -7.24
N LEU A 218 -22.27 -4.17 -8.19
CA LEU A 218 -22.38 -5.62 -8.00
C LEU A 218 -21.21 -6.28 -8.76
N THR A 219 -20.43 -7.11 -8.07
CA THR A 219 -19.32 -7.88 -8.65
C THR A 219 -19.54 -9.36 -8.41
N ILE A 220 -19.70 -10.14 -9.48
CA ILE A 220 -19.64 -11.61 -9.42
C ILE A 220 -18.16 -12.01 -9.57
N ARG A 221 -17.67 -12.96 -8.75
CA ARG A 221 -16.24 -13.35 -8.75
C ARG A 221 -15.82 -14.01 -10.07
N GLU A 222 -16.66 -14.90 -10.57
CA GLU A 222 -16.52 -15.52 -11.89
C GLU A 222 -17.07 -14.57 -12.96
N SER A 223 -16.16 -13.92 -13.71
CA SER A 223 -16.46 -12.91 -14.74
C SER A 223 -17.34 -13.38 -15.90
N ASP A 224 -17.53 -14.68 -16.03
CA ASP A 224 -18.12 -15.34 -17.19
C ASP A 224 -19.61 -15.69 -16.95
N ILE A 225 -20.17 -15.29 -15.80
CA ILE A 225 -21.56 -15.55 -15.39
C ILE A 225 -22.37 -14.24 -15.47
N ASP A 226 -23.38 -14.21 -16.34
CA ASP A 226 -24.35 -13.11 -16.39
C ASP A 226 -25.22 -13.09 -15.12
N ALA A 227 -25.61 -11.90 -14.66
CA ALA A 227 -26.44 -11.72 -13.45
C ALA A 227 -27.81 -12.43 -13.50
N SER A 228 -28.28 -12.81 -14.69
CA SER A 228 -29.49 -13.62 -14.90
C SER A 228 -29.29 -15.13 -14.79
N GLU A 229 -28.04 -15.62 -14.81
CA GLU A 229 -27.69 -17.05 -14.71
C GLU A 229 -27.11 -17.44 -13.34
N TYR A 230 -26.87 -16.44 -12.46
CA TYR A 230 -26.33 -16.58 -11.10
C TYR A 230 -27.00 -17.71 -10.28
N GLN A 231 -26.18 -18.65 -9.79
CA GLN A 231 -26.60 -19.79 -8.98
C GLN A 231 -26.21 -19.59 -7.51
N ARG A 232 -26.91 -20.28 -6.60
CA ARG A 232 -26.67 -20.15 -5.15
C ARG A 232 -25.22 -20.45 -4.72
N LYS A 233 -24.51 -21.30 -5.46
CA LYS A 233 -23.08 -21.64 -5.23
C LYS A 233 -22.09 -20.55 -5.67
N ASP A 234 -22.51 -19.63 -6.53
CA ASP A 234 -21.62 -18.66 -7.16
C ASP A 234 -21.30 -17.54 -6.15
N SER A 235 -20.09 -16.99 -6.21
CA SER A 235 -19.68 -15.92 -5.30
C SER A 235 -19.96 -14.54 -5.88
N ALA A 236 -20.65 -13.70 -5.12
CA ALA A 236 -20.87 -12.30 -5.48
C ALA A 236 -20.59 -11.36 -4.29
N ALA A 237 -20.36 -10.08 -4.61
CA ALA A 237 -20.27 -9.01 -3.64
C ALA A 237 -21.08 -7.80 -4.12
N VAL A 238 -21.97 -7.30 -3.27
CA VAL A 238 -22.70 -6.04 -3.47
C VAL A 238 -22.07 -4.98 -2.59
N TYR A 239 -21.69 -3.88 -3.22
CA TYR A 239 -20.97 -2.78 -2.60
C TYR A 239 -21.92 -1.61 -2.35
N TYR A 240 -22.01 -1.18 -1.11
CA TYR A 240 -22.72 0.03 -0.69
C TYR A 240 -21.72 1.10 -0.22
N SER A 241 -22.08 2.36 -0.44
CA SER A 241 -21.25 3.52 -0.12
C SER A 241 -21.31 3.85 1.36
N ARG A 242 -20.14 4.16 1.94
CA ARG A 242 -19.99 4.75 3.28
C ARG A 242 -19.97 6.28 3.25
N GLY A 243 -20.31 6.88 2.11
CA GLY A 243 -20.00 8.26 1.80
C GLY A 243 -18.49 8.52 1.74
N LYS A 244 -18.11 9.79 1.91
CA LYS A 244 -16.72 10.25 1.86
C LYS A 244 -15.89 9.70 3.03
N GLU A 245 -14.62 9.40 2.79
CA GLU A 245 -13.69 9.01 3.86
C GLU A 245 -13.33 10.22 4.75
N VAL A 246 -14.13 10.46 5.79
CA VAL A 246 -13.91 11.55 6.75
C VAL A 246 -12.85 11.15 7.78
N PHE A 247 -11.66 11.74 7.68
CA PHE A 247 -10.60 11.59 8.68
C PHE A 247 -10.84 12.49 9.90
N GLU A 248 -10.52 11.98 11.10
CA GLU A 248 -10.55 12.78 12.32
C GLU A 248 -9.43 13.85 12.30
N LYS A 249 -9.76 15.09 12.69
CA LYS A 249 -8.78 16.15 12.94
C LYS A 249 -7.99 15.84 14.22
N ASN A 250 -6.95 15.02 14.11
CA ASN A 250 -6.13 14.54 15.21
C ASN A 250 -4.62 14.83 15.07
N ILE A 251 -4.15 15.27 13.90
CA ILE A 251 -2.76 15.64 13.63
C ILE A 251 -2.53 17.08 14.10
N THR A 252 -1.58 17.30 15.02
CA THR A 252 -1.21 18.65 15.49
C THR A 252 -0.20 19.30 14.55
N ILE A 253 -0.51 20.52 14.11
CA ILE A 253 0.30 21.30 13.17
C ILE A 253 1.47 22.00 13.92
N PRO A 254 2.73 21.81 13.48
CA PRO A 254 3.88 22.56 14.01
C PRO A 254 3.83 24.06 13.70
N ASP A 255 4.72 24.82 14.34
CA ASP A 255 5.16 26.10 13.80
C ASP A 255 6.27 25.85 12.78
N PHE A 256 5.98 26.15 11.51
CA PHE A 256 6.92 26.09 10.40
C PHE A 256 7.61 27.43 10.14
N THR A 257 7.28 28.51 10.85
CA THR A 257 7.86 29.84 10.61
C THR A 257 9.39 29.81 10.78
N GLY A 258 10.14 30.16 9.73
CA GLY A 258 11.60 30.07 9.73
C GLY A 258 12.17 28.64 9.66
N LYS A 259 11.34 27.63 9.34
CA LYS A 259 11.79 26.28 8.98
C LYS A 259 12.15 26.19 7.51
N THR A 260 12.95 25.18 7.16
CA THR A 260 13.24 24.84 5.77
C THR A 260 12.04 24.19 5.10
N ARG A 261 11.92 24.35 3.78
CA ARG A 261 10.94 23.63 2.95
C ARG A 261 10.97 22.10 3.17
N GLU A 262 12.17 21.52 3.26
CA GLU A 262 12.37 20.07 3.44
C GLU A 262 11.78 19.54 4.76
N GLU A 263 11.83 20.32 5.85
CA GLU A 263 11.20 19.95 7.12
C GLU A 263 9.66 19.90 7.02
N VAL A 264 9.06 20.77 6.21
CA VAL A 264 7.61 20.76 5.96
C VAL A 264 7.22 19.56 5.10
N GLU A 265 7.96 19.30 4.02
CA GLU A 265 7.72 18.16 3.11
C GLU A 265 7.81 16.82 3.87
N GLN A 266 8.83 16.63 4.72
CA GLN A 266 8.97 15.43 5.55
C GLN A 266 7.84 15.27 6.58
N TRP A 267 7.40 16.36 7.22
CA TRP A 267 6.26 16.30 8.14
C TRP A 267 4.96 15.97 7.40
N ALA A 268 4.73 16.57 6.23
CA ALA A 268 3.52 16.35 5.45
C ALA A 268 3.44 14.92 4.88
N GLU A 269 4.55 14.37 4.39
CA GLU A 269 4.62 12.96 3.97
C GLU A 269 4.34 12.02 5.15
N THR A 270 4.94 12.29 6.31
CA THR A 270 4.73 11.49 7.54
C THR A 270 3.28 11.49 8.04
N ASN A 271 2.53 12.56 7.76
CA ASN A 271 1.14 12.74 8.22
C ASN A 271 0.09 12.63 7.09
N GLU A 272 0.52 12.32 5.87
CA GLU A 272 -0.32 12.23 4.66
C GLU A 272 -1.18 13.49 4.41
N ILE A 273 -0.57 14.68 4.49
CA ILE A 273 -1.18 16.00 4.24
C ILE A 273 -0.90 16.47 2.80
N GLU A 274 -1.88 17.10 2.15
CA GLU A 274 -1.70 17.65 0.80
C GLU A 274 -1.15 19.09 0.87
N MET A 275 0.13 19.27 0.55
CA MET A 275 0.79 20.58 0.63
C MET A 275 0.74 21.37 -0.68
N SER A 276 0.47 22.67 -0.58
CA SER A 276 0.77 23.66 -1.63
C SER A 276 1.85 24.66 -1.16
N TYR A 277 2.65 25.12 -2.12
CA TYR A 277 3.79 26.02 -1.88
C TYR A 277 3.65 27.27 -2.75
N GLU A 278 3.63 28.44 -2.12
CA GLU A 278 3.67 29.74 -2.79
C GLU A 278 5.03 30.40 -2.54
N GLU A 279 5.70 30.91 -3.58
CA GLU A 279 7.00 31.60 -3.43
C GLU A 279 6.81 33.12 -3.39
N LYS A 280 7.41 33.82 -2.40
CA LYS A 280 7.32 35.29 -2.23
C LYS A 280 8.65 35.92 -1.82
N ASP A 281 8.86 37.18 -2.20
CA ASP A 281 10.00 37.98 -1.75
C ASP A 281 9.85 38.48 -0.31
N SER A 282 10.94 38.46 0.46
CA SER A 282 10.96 38.88 1.86
C SER A 282 12.27 39.57 2.26
N ASN A 283 12.17 40.76 2.84
CA ASN A 283 13.32 41.51 3.35
C ASN A 283 13.75 41.08 4.78
N SER A 284 13.09 40.08 5.38
CA SER A 284 13.32 39.68 6.78
C SER A 284 13.36 38.17 7.02
N VAL A 285 13.23 37.35 5.98
CA VAL A 285 13.28 35.89 6.03
C VAL A 285 14.24 35.42 4.95
N GLU A 286 15.29 34.68 5.34
CA GLU A 286 16.31 34.14 4.42
C GLU A 286 15.67 33.21 3.37
N ALA A 287 16.32 33.02 2.22
CA ALA A 287 15.77 32.20 1.13
C ALA A 287 15.57 30.73 1.54
N GLU A 288 14.59 30.06 0.91
CA GLU A 288 14.16 28.67 1.17
C GLU A 288 13.59 28.39 2.59
N LEU A 289 13.45 29.43 3.42
CA LEU A 289 12.73 29.37 4.70
C LEU A 289 11.25 29.77 4.55
N ILE A 290 10.38 29.17 5.36
CA ILE A 290 8.94 29.49 5.37
C ILE A 290 8.67 30.85 6.04
N ILE A 291 7.94 31.72 5.33
CA ILE A 291 7.44 33.02 5.81
C ILE A 291 6.18 32.83 6.65
N SER A 292 5.23 32.01 6.18
CA SER A 292 3.93 31.79 6.82
C SER A 292 3.26 30.50 6.36
N GLN A 293 2.27 30.05 7.13
CA GLN A 293 1.45 28.86 6.88
C GLN A 293 -0.05 29.24 6.93
N SER A 294 -0.91 28.50 6.24
CA SER A 294 -2.36 28.76 6.20
C SER A 294 -3.05 28.44 7.54
N GLU A 295 -2.74 27.27 8.09
CA GLU A 295 -3.32 26.76 9.34
C GLU A 295 -2.47 27.16 10.55
N SER A 296 -3.08 27.39 11.71
CA SER A 296 -2.36 27.90 12.88
C SER A 296 -1.44 26.84 13.50
N PRO A 297 -0.28 27.20 14.08
CA PRO A 297 0.46 26.31 14.95
C PRO A 297 -0.39 25.82 16.14
N GLU A 298 -0.15 24.59 16.58
CA GLU A 298 -0.95 23.82 17.57
C GLU A 298 -2.38 23.46 17.14
N GLU A 299 -2.87 23.94 15.98
CA GLU A 299 -4.18 23.55 15.42
C GLU A 299 -4.21 22.08 14.98
N LYS A 300 -5.41 21.56 14.73
CA LYS A 300 -5.62 20.17 14.32
C LYS A 300 -6.11 20.04 12.88
N ILE A 301 -5.29 19.40 12.06
CA ILE A 301 -5.58 19.03 10.69
C ILE A 301 -6.00 17.55 10.62
N ALA A 302 -6.77 17.17 9.60
CA ALA A 302 -7.08 15.78 9.30
C ALA A 302 -6.13 15.25 8.21
N LYS A 303 -5.98 13.93 8.15
CA LYS A 303 -5.26 13.28 7.05
C LYS A 303 -5.93 13.62 5.70
N ARG A 304 -5.13 13.91 4.67
CA ARG A 304 -5.54 14.41 3.34
C ARG A 304 -6.30 15.76 3.32
N ASP A 305 -6.36 16.51 4.42
CA ASP A 305 -6.67 17.95 4.32
C ASP A 305 -5.55 18.66 3.51
N LYS A 306 -5.88 19.82 2.94
CA LYS A 306 -4.94 20.68 2.22
C LYS A 306 -4.34 21.73 3.15
N MET A 307 -3.05 22.02 3.00
CA MET A 307 -2.34 23.06 3.75
C MET A 307 -1.41 23.85 2.82
N GLU A 308 -1.41 25.18 2.94
CA GLU A 308 -0.56 26.06 2.13
C GLU A 308 0.57 26.66 2.98
N VAL A 309 1.79 26.72 2.42
CA VAL A 309 2.93 27.42 3.03
C VAL A 309 3.60 28.36 2.04
N VAL A 310 4.02 29.51 2.54
CA VAL A 310 4.69 30.55 1.77
C VAL A 310 6.19 30.44 1.98
N VAL A 311 6.95 30.12 0.94
CA VAL A 311 8.41 30.00 0.95
C VAL A 311 9.03 31.36 0.59
N SER A 312 10.08 31.75 1.31
CA SER A 312 10.87 32.94 1.00
C SER A 312 11.81 32.69 -0.18
N LEU A 313 11.79 33.60 -1.16
CA LEU A 313 12.85 33.74 -2.16
C LEU A 313 14.03 34.58 -1.63
N GLY A 314 14.00 34.98 -0.35
CA GLY A 314 14.94 35.93 0.21
C GLY A 314 14.66 37.35 -0.25
N LYS A 315 15.71 38.20 -0.20
CA LYS A 315 15.59 39.61 -0.58
C LYS A 315 15.43 39.75 -2.09
N ALA A 316 14.43 40.51 -2.52
CA ALA A 316 14.33 40.99 -3.90
C ALA A 316 14.99 42.36 -4.08
N THR A 317 15.79 42.48 -5.14
CA THR A 317 16.36 43.73 -5.64
C THR A 317 15.72 44.06 -6.99
N GLU A 318 15.14 45.25 -7.13
CA GLU A 318 14.50 45.70 -8.38
C GLU A 318 15.55 46.22 -9.37
N VAL A 319 15.51 45.70 -10.61
CA VAL A 319 16.39 46.12 -11.70
C VAL A 319 16.05 47.55 -12.15
N PRO A 320 16.99 48.51 -12.09
CA PRO A 320 16.69 49.90 -12.42
C PRO A 320 16.56 50.15 -13.94
N ASN A 321 16.02 51.33 -14.29
CA ASN A 321 16.05 51.82 -15.67
C ASN A 321 17.42 52.42 -16.00
N PHE A 322 18.33 51.61 -16.55
CA PHE A 322 19.67 52.05 -16.93
C PHE A 322 19.69 53.07 -18.09
N GLY A 323 18.56 53.33 -18.77
CA GLY A 323 18.43 54.38 -19.79
C GLY A 323 18.42 55.80 -19.23
N GLU A 324 18.04 55.95 -17.96
CA GLU A 324 18.02 57.24 -17.23
C GLU A 324 19.36 57.52 -16.54
N LEU A 325 20.12 56.48 -16.20
CA LEU A 325 21.41 56.54 -15.50
C LEU A 325 22.61 56.77 -16.44
N THR A 326 23.67 57.38 -15.91
CA THR A 326 25.00 57.37 -16.53
C THR A 326 25.77 56.07 -16.23
N ILE A 327 26.86 55.83 -16.95
CA ILE A 327 27.76 54.67 -16.77
C ILE A 327 28.30 54.58 -15.33
N ASP A 328 28.70 55.71 -14.75
CA ASP A 328 29.25 55.77 -13.39
C ASP A 328 28.16 55.47 -12.35
N GLU A 329 26.96 56.04 -12.50
CA GLU A 329 25.82 55.77 -11.63
C GLU A 329 25.32 54.33 -11.72
N ALA A 330 25.34 53.73 -12.92
CA ALA A 330 24.94 52.35 -13.16
C ALA A 330 25.81 51.35 -12.39
N THR A 331 27.11 51.65 -12.20
CA THR A 331 28.05 50.78 -11.47
C THR A 331 28.20 51.14 -10.00
N ALA A 332 28.04 52.41 -9.61
CA ALA A 332 28.24 52.86 -8.23
C ALA A 332 27.01 52.67 -7.32
N ASN A 333 25.79 52.79 -7.86
CA ASN A 333 24.58 52.90 -7.04
C ASN A 333 23.86 51.56 -6.77
N TYR A 334 24.27 50.47 -7.45
CA TYR A 334 23.57 49.18 -7.41
C TYR A 334 24.52 48.01 -7.03
N PRO A 335 25.17 48.05 -5.85
CA PRO A 335 26.17 47.04 -5.44
C PRO A 335 25.58 45.64 -5.20
N GLU A 336 24.26 45.50 -5.19
CA GLU A 336 23.54 44.23 -5.09
C GLU A 336 23.36 43.56 -6.48
N LEU A 337 23.61 44.29 -7.57
CA LEU A 337 23.56 43.76 -8.95
C LEU A 337 24.97 43.70 -9.52
N SER A 338 25.30 42.62 -10.22
CA SER A 338 26.56 42.49 -10.95
C SER A 338 26.44 43.20 -12.31
N VAL A 339 26.55 44.53 -12.29
CA VAL A 339 26.32 45.38 -13.47
C VAL A 339 27.54 45.39 -14.40
N MET A 340 27.48 44.61 -15.49
CA MET A 340 28.55 44.57 -16.50
C MET A 340 28.33 45.62 -17.59
N VAL A 341 29.06 46.73 -17.50
CA VAL A 341 29.03 47.78 -18.54
C VAL A 341 29.81 47.35 -19.79
N LYS A 342 29.16 47.45 -20.95
CA LYS A 342 29.75 47.33 -22.28
C LYS A 342 29.53 48.64 -23.05
N GLN A 343 30.48 49.05 -23.89
CA GLN A 343 30.38 50.26 -24.70
C GLN A 343 30.54 49.91 -26.18
N ARG A 344 29.62 50.42 -27.03
CA ARG A 344 29.61 50.17 -28.48
C ARG A 344 29.15 51.40 -29.25
N PHE A 345 29.60 51.55 -30.49
CA PHE A 345 29.07 52.61 -31.36
C PHE A 345 27.65 52.29 -31.84
N HIS A 346 26.87 53.33 -32.12
CA HIS A 346 25.52 53.23 -32.67
C HIS A 346 25.25 54.42 -33.61
N SER A 347 24.49 54.19 -34.68
CA SER A 347 24.10 55.24 -35.64
C SER A 347 23.23 56.33 -35.02
N ASP A 348 22.16 55.91 -34.34
CA ASP A 348 21.05 56.79 -33.91
C ASP A 348 20.98 57.08 -32.39
N VAL A 349 21.60 56.24 -31.54
CA VAL A 349 21.61 56.43 -30.07
C VAL A 349 22.75 57.39 -29.69
N PRO A 350 22.49 58.54 -29.03
CA PRO A 350 23.53 59.49 -28.63
C PRO A 350 24.58 58.91 -27.67
N TYR A 351 25.77 59.52 -27.64
CA TYR A 351 26.84 59.17 -26.68
C TYR A 351 26.31 59.16 -25.23
N GLY A 352 26.69 58.15 -24.46
CA GLY A 352 26.31 57.99 -23.05
C GLY A 352 24.86 57.54 -22.82
N LYS A 353 24.12 57.14 -23.88
CA LYS A 353 22.77 56.58 -23.73
C LYS A 353 22.72 55.07 -23.96
N LEU A 354 21.84 54.40 -23.21
CA LEU A 354 21.67 52.95 -23.24
C LEU A 354 21.19 52.50 -24.62
N ILE A 355 21.81 51.43 -25.13
CA ILE A 355 21.37 50.68 -26.32
C ILE A 355 20.50 49.50 -25.88
N SER A 356 20.92 48.77 -24.85
CA SER A 356 20.21 47.59 -24.32
C SER A 356 20.68 47.22 -22.91
N GLN A 357 19.78 46.64 -22.10
CA GLN A 357 20.09 45.94 -20.84
C GLN A 357 19.63 44.47 -20.94
N SER A 358 20.29 43.53 -20.25
CA SER A 358 19.98 42.09 -20.34
C SER A 358 18.69 41.67 -19.64
N VAL A 359 18.31 42.39 -18.57
CA VAL A 359 17.08 42.18 -17.79
C VAL A 359 16.22 43.45 -17.87
N GLU A 360 14.90 43.31 -17.99
CA GLU A 360 14.00 44.46 -18.13
C GLU A 360 13.89 45.27 -16.82
N ALA A 361 13.73 46.59 -16.94
CA ALA A 361 13.61 47.49 -15.79
C ALA A 361 12.30 47.24 -15.03
N GLY A 362 12.38 47.23 -13.69
CA GLY A 362 11.26 46.85 -12.82
C GLY A 362 11.11 45.34 -12.58
N THR A 363 11.97 44.51 -13.18
CA THR A 363 12.08 43.09 -12.80
C THR A 363 12.61 42.99 -11.37
N LYS A 364 11.96 42.20 -10.51
CA LYS A 364 12.55 41.77 -9.24
C LYS A 364 13.48 40.59 -9.50
N LEU A 365 14.73 40.69 -9.03
CA LEU A 365 15.66 39.56 -8.97
C LEU A 365 15.90 39.21 -7.50
N THR A 366 16.00 37.92 -7.21
CA THR A 366 16.22 37.37 -5.87
C THR A 366 17.55 36.63 -5.79
N GLU A 367 17.95 36.15 -4.61
CA GLU A 367 19.19 35.36 -4.42
C GLU A 367 19.21 34.03 -5.20
N LYS A 368 18.05 33.62 -5.72
CA LYS A 368 17.82 32.42 -6.56
C LYS A 368 18.00 32.70 -8.06
N ASP A 369 18.02 33.99 -8.46
CA ASP A 369 18.11 34.45 -9.85
C ASP A 369 19.55 34.86 -10.23
N ASP A 370 19.82 34.99 -11.53
CA ASP A 370 21.09 35.55 -12.00
C ASP A 370 21.10 37.08 -11.83
N MET A 371 21.94 37.55 -10.90
CA MET A 371 22.10 38.98 -10.60
C MET A 371 23.05 39.70 -11.59
N GLU A 372 23.56 39.04 -12.65
CA GLU A 372 24.33 39.72 -13.71
C GLU A 372 23.43 40.53 -14.66
N VAL A 373 23.57 41.86 -14.60
CA VAL A 373 22.91 42.77 -15.54
C VAL A 373 23.96 43.37 -16.48
N THR A 374 24.10 42.76 -17.67
CA THR A 374 24.87 43.36 -18.76
C THR A 374 24.11 44.57 -19.31
N VAL A 375 24.75 45.74 -19.26
CA VAL A 375 24.23 47.01 -19.81
C VAL A 375 25.14 47.52 -20.91
N THR A 376 24.58 47.85 -22.07
CA THR A 376 25.36 48.32 -23.23
C THR A 376 25.03 49.78 -23.52
N TYR A 377 26.00 50.67 -23.37
CA TYR A 377 25.89 52.10 -23.65
C TYR A 377 26.50 52.47 -25.01
N SER A 378 25.96 53.53 -25.59
CA SER A 378 26.41 54.08 -26.88
C SER A 378 27.62 54.99 -26.72
N GLU A 379 28.65 54.74 -27.53
CA GLU A 379 29.76 55.65 -27.82
C GLU A 379 29.38 56.70 -28.89
N GLY A 380 28.09 56.78 -29.25
CA GLY A 380 27.58 57.59 -30.34
C GLY A 380 28.02 57.03 -31.69
N ARG A 381 28.20 57.93 -32.67
CA ARG A 381 28.68 57.56 -34.01
C ARG A 381 30.22 57.54 -34.02
N PRO A 382 30.86 56.63 -34.79
CA PRO A 382 32.32 56.59 -34.87
C PRO A 382 32.90 57.92 -35.34
N TYR A 383 33.86 58.46 -34.59
CA TYR A 383 34.64 59.63 -34.96
C TYR A 383 35.98 59.16 -35.52
N LEU A 384 36.24 59.44 -36.80
CA LEU A 384 37.46 59.02 -37.47
C LEU A 384 38.62 59.92 -37.04
N GLY A 385 39.60 59.34 -36.34
CA GLY A 385 40.79 60.03 -35.85
C GLY A 385 41.72 60.53 -36.95
N ASP A 386 42.76 61.26 -36.54
CA ASP A 386 43.82 61.73 -37.42
C ASP A 386 45.09 60.89 -37.19
N TYR A 387 45.26 59.84 -38.00
CA TYR A 387 46.41 58.95 -37.92
C TYR A 387 47.61 59.42 -38.76
N ARG A 388 47.64 60.69 -39.22
CA ARG A 388 48.82 61.24 -39.90
C ARG A 388 50.01 61.30 -38.94
N GLY A 389 51.19 60.94 -39.43
CA GLY A 389 52.39 60.77 -38.61
C GLY A 389 52.49 59.42 -37.89
N GLN A 390 51.42 58.61 -37.82
CA GLN A 390 51.47 57.26 -37.26
C GLN A 390 52.20 56.29 -38.21
N LEU A 391 52.64 55.15 -37.67
CA LEU A 391 53.30 54.09 -38.43
C LEU A 391 52.29 53.06 -38.98
N GLU A 392 52.56 52.56 -40.17
CA GLU A 392 51.77 51.51 -40.86
C GLU A 392 51.54 50.27 -40.00
N GLY A 393 52.51 49.90 -39.16
CA GLY A 393 52.43 48.74 -38.26
C GLY A 393 51.47 48.90 -37.08
N ASP A 394 51.14 50.12 -36.68
CA ASP A 394 50.17 50.39 -35.60
C ASP A 394 48.73 50.41 -36.11
N LEU A 395 48.50 50.70 -37.39
CA LEU A 395 47.15 50.83 -37.96
C LEU A 395 46.23 49.61 -37.74
N PRO A 396 46.68 48.33 -37.85
CA PRO A 396 45.82 47.18 -37.56
C PRO A 396 45.33 47.18 -36.10
N ARG A 397 46.21 47.58 -35.17
CA ARG A 397 45.92 47.61 -33.74
C ARG A 397 44.99 48.77 -33.40
N LEU A 398 45.30 49.98 -33.87
CA LEU A 398 44.51 51.19 -33.63
C LEU A 398 43.08 51.04 -34.17
N PHE A 399 42.90 50.57 -35.41
CA PHE A 399 41.55 50.39 -35.99
C PHE A 399 40.75 49.28 -35.28
N TYR A 400 41.42 48.22 -34.80
CA TYR A 400 40.75 47.19 -34.01
C TYR A 400 40.33 47.70 -32.63
N GLU A 401 41.24 48.31 -31.88
CA GLU A 401 40.99 48.84 -30.53
C GLU A 401 39.96 49.97 -30.55
N GLU A 402 40.13 50.98 -31.41
CA GLU A 402 39.31 52.19 -31.40
C GLU A 402 37.92 51.98 -32.03
N TYR A 403 37.76 51.06 -33.00
CA TYR A 403 36.51 50.89 -33.75
C TYR A 403 35.93 49.47 -33.72
N GLN A 404 36.68 48.47 -34.16
CA GLN A 404 36.11 47.14 -34.45
C GLN A 404 35.71 46.40 -33.16
N SER A 405 36.51 46.53 -32.10
CA SER A 405 36.20 46.01 -30.76
C SER A 405 34.89 46.59 -30.20
N LYS A 406 34.63 47.87 -30.47
CA LYS A 406 33.40 48.61 -30.13
C LYS A 406 32.27 48.40 -31.13
N GLY A 407 32.44 47.53 -32.13
CA GLY A 407 31.41 47.16 -33.09
C GLY A 407 31.20 48.10 -34.27
N ALA A 408 32.13 49.01 -34.57
CA ALA A 408 32.12 49.78 -35.80
C ALA A 408 33.05 49.15 -36.84
N ASP A 409 32.51 48.84 -38.01
CA ASP A 409 33.22 48.21 -39.14
C ASP A 409 34.00 49.28 -39.95
N ILE A 410 34.94 49.92 -39.25
CA ILE A 410 35.85 50.90 -39.83
C ILE A 410 37.10 50.16 -40.32
N ASN A 411 37.34 50.26 -41.62
CA ASN A 411 38.44 49.61 -42.32
C ASN A 411 39.29 50.65 -43.04
N TYR A 412 40.47 50.27 -43.50
CA TYR A 412 41.35 51.12 -44.30
C TYR A 412 41.91 50.40 -45.53
N ILE A 413 42.25 51.19 -46.55
CA ILE A 413 43.03 50.74 -47.71
C ILE A 413 44.31 51.58 -47.82
N VAL A 414 45.45 50.90 -47.97
CA VAL A 414 46.77 51.55 -48.08
C VAL A 414 47.09 51.87 -49.55
N LYS A 415 47.64 53.05 -49.80
CA LYS A 415 48.32 53.39 -51.06
C LYS A 415 49.67 54.04 -50.76
N TYR A 416 50.75 53.52 -51.32
CA TYR A 416 52.07 54.13 -51.17
C TYR A 416 52.20 55.38 -52.04
N VAL A 417 52.89 56.40 -51.52
CA VAL A 417 53.16 57.67 -52.20
C VAL A 417 54.60 58.13 -51.97
N ASP A 418 55.16 58.82 -52.96
CA ASP A 418 56.44 59.51 -52.85
C ASP A 418 56.31 60.68 -51.87
N SER A 419 57.14 60.68 -50.82
CA SER A 419 57.15 61.70 -49.78
C SER A 419 58.55 61.80 -49.15
N SER A 420 58.79 62.92 -48.45
CA SER A 420 59.97 63.16 -47.60
C SER A 420 59.82 62.60 -46.18
N GLU A 421 58.63 62.11 -45.83
CA GLU A 421 58.38 61.46 -44.54
C GLU A 421 59.02 60.06 -44.49
N VAL A 422 59.35 59.59 -43.28
CA VAL A 422 59.96 58.28 -43.05
C VAL A 422 59.11 57.16 -43.65
N LYS A 423 59.77 56.12 -44.20
CA LYS A 423 59.09 55.00 -44.84
C LYS A 423 58.16 54.29 -43.86
N GLY A 424 56.90 54.08 -44.23
CA GLY A 424 55.88 53.52 -43.37
C GLY A 424 55.10 54.54 -42.54
N THR A 425 55.46 55.83 -42.58
CA THR A 425 54.67 56.91 -41.94
C THR A 425 53.45 57.28 -42.79
N VAL A 426 52.30 57.46 -42.14
CA VAL A 426 51.06 57.95 -42.78
C VAL A 426 51.18 59.44 -43.14
N VAL A 427 51.10 59.73 -44.43
CA VAL A 427 51.26 61.09 -45.01
C VAL A 427 49.92 61.79 -45.16
N SER A 428 48.86 61.09 -45.57
CA SER A 428 47.51 61.67 -45.72
C SER A 428 46.40 60.62 -45.66
N MET A 429 45.17 61.07 -45.44
CA MET A 429 43.96 60.23 -45.34
C MET A 429 42.82 60.89 -46.13
N SER A 430 41.88 60.09 -46.67
CA SER A 430 40.72 60.62 -47.41
C SER A 430 39.70 61.34 -46.54
N LYS A 431 39.63 60.98 -45.25
CA LYS A 431 38.80 61.55 -44.19
C LYS A 431 39.57 61.44 -42.89
N PHE A 432 39.44 62.43 -42.01
CA PHE A 432 40.02 62.48 -40.67
C PHE A 432 39.36 63.63 -39.90
N ASN A 433 39.33 63.55 -38.56
CA ASN A 433 38.65 64.50 -37.67
C ASN A 433 37.17 64.75 -38.02
N GLU A 434 36.44 63.70 -38.39
CA GLU A 434 35.01 63.78 -38.70
C GLU A 434 34.24 62.51 -38.32
N PHE A 435 32.93 62.63 -38.11
CA PHE A 435 32.06 61.48 -37.87
C PHE A 435 31.81 60.69 -39.16
N VAL A 436 31.99 59.37 -39.08
CA VAL A 436 31.78 58.43 -40.19
C VAL A 436 30.62 57.47 -39.87
N PRO A 437 29.97 56.86 -40.87
CA PRO A 437 28.97 55.81 -40.64
C PRO A 437 29.57 54.56 -39.99
N MET A 438 28.71 53.73 -39.40
CA MET A 438 29.07 52.48 -38.69
C MET A 438 29.90 51.49 -39.53
N THR A 439 29.79 51.55 -40.86
CA THR A 439 30.65 50.84 -41.81
C THR A 439 31.31 51.88 -42.71
N TYR A 440 32.63 51.96 -42.70
CA TYR A 440 33.38 52.92 -43.51
C TYR A 440 34.75 52.37 -43.93
N THR A 441 35.26 52.82 -45.09
CA THR A 441 36.62 52.50 -45.55
C THR A 441 37.39 53.78 -45.84
N VAL A 442 38.45 54.05 -45.07
CA VAL A 442 39.33 55.21 -45.29
C VAL A 442 40.49 54.85 -46.21
N GLU A 443 40.79 55.72 -47.18
CA GLU A 443 42.03 55.60 -47.97
C GLU A 443 43.15 56.30 -47.21
N ILE A 444 44.18 55.53 -46.83
CA ILE A 444 45.37 55.98 -46.12
C ILE A 444 46.56 55.95 -47.08
N LYS A 445 47.30 57.04 -47.15
CA LYS A 445 48.48 57.17 -48.01
C LYS A 445 49.76 57.17 -47.16
N ILE A 446 50.66 56.25 -47.48
CA ILE A 446 51.84 55.94 -46.65
C ILE A 446 53.12 56.23 -47.44
N SER A 447 54.11 56.82 -46.78
CA SER A 447 55.38 57.17 -47.41
C SER A 447 56.16 55.91 -47.81
N ASN A 448 56.63 55.88 -49.05
CA ASN A 448 57.68 54.96 -49.49
C ASN A 448 59.10 55.51 -49.25
N ASN A 449 59.22 56.77 -48.82
CA ASN A 449 60.44 57.57 -48.65
C ASN A 449 61.30 57.76 -49.92
N ALA A 450 60.68 57.77 -51.11
CA ALA A 450 61.37 57.99 -52.38
C ALA A 450 61.96 59.40 -52.56
N SER A 451 61.64 60.35 -51.68
CA SER A 451 62.18 61.72 -51.72
C SER A 451 63.41 61.93 -50.83
N ALA A 452 63.77 60.98 -49.97
CA ALA A 452 65.05 61.02 -49.29
C ALA A 452 66.19 60.79 -50.29
N ALA A 453 67.34 61.43 -50.06
CA ALA A 453 68.56 61.04 -50.75
C ALA A 453 68.84 59.56 -50.42
N ALA A 454 69.26 58.79 -51.42
CA ALA A 454 69.65 57.40 -51.19
C ALA A 454 70.72 57.35 -50.08
N ASN A 455 70.55 56.43 -49.13
CA ASN A 455 71.58 56.16 -48.14
C ASN A 455 72.92 55.93 -48.88
N PRO A 456 74.04 56.45 -48.35
CA PRO A 456 75.36 56.05 -48.84
C PRO A 456 75.48 54.52 -48.84
N PRO A 457 76.28 53.92 -49.74
CA PRO A 457 76.60 52.51 -49.65
C PRO A 457 77.11 52.15 -48.24
N GLU A 458 76.80 50.94 -47.77
CA GLU A 458 77.43 50.37 -46.57
C GLU A 458 78.86 49.93 -46.90
N ASP A 459 79.71 50.90 -47.25
CA ASP A 459 81.16 50.71 -47.28
C ASP A 459 81.65 50.68 -45.82
N PHE A 460 81.82 49.46 -45.31
CA PHE A 460 82.59 49.17 -44.11
C PHE A 460 84.00 49.77 -44.23
N GLU A 461 84.51 50.38 -43.16
CA GLU A 461 85.89 50.11 -42.72
C GLU A 461 86.00 50.31 -41.21
N ASP A 462 86.74 49.41 -40.55
CA ASP A 462 86.90 49.39 -39.10
C ASP A 462 87.87 50.48 -38.62
N GLU A 463 87.50 51.26 -37.60
CA GLU A 463 88.50 51.86 -36.72
C GLU A 463 88.10 51.67 -35.25
N ILE A 464 88.73 50.66 -34.63
CA ILE A 464 88.63 50.38 -33.19
C ILE A 464 89.52 51.40 -32.47
N ASP A 465 88.94 52.36 -31.77
CA ASP A 465 89.64 53.07 -30.69
C ASP A 465 89.20 52.53 -29.33
N ALA A 466 90.17 52.22 -28.48
CA ALA A 466 90.01 51.39 -27.31
C ALA A 466 90.42 52.14 -26.03
N SER A 467 89.65 53.18 -25.69
CA SER A 467 89.74 53.80 -24.36
C SER A 467 88.44 54.48 -23.91
N PHE A 468 87.71 53.82 -23.01
CA PHE A 468 87.21 54.50 -21.81
C PHE A 468 87.13 53.51 -20.63
N GLU A 469 87.28 54.03 -19.42
CA GLU A 469 87.65 53.24 -18.23
C GLU A 469 86.46 52.54 -17.56
N GLU A 470 86.73 51.38 -16.96
CA GLU A 470 85.83 50.80 -15.95
C GLU A 470 85.76 51.74 -14.74
N VAL A 471 84.55 52.15 -14.37
CA VAL A 471 84.28 52.76 -13.07
C VAL A 471 83.27 51.89 -12.35
N GLU A 472 83.77 51.00 -11.50
CA GLU A 472 82.95 50.37 -10.47
C GLU A 472 82.42 51.44 -9.51
N THR A 473 81.10 51.53 -9.36
CA THR A 473 80.48 52.06 -8.14
C THR A 473 79.40 51.09 -7.67
N ALA A 474 79.80 50.13 -6.85
CA ALA A 474 78.87 49.41 -5.99
C ALA A 474 78.71 50.19 -4.68
N ASP A 475 77.48 50.56 -4.33
CA ASP A 475 77.09 50.80 -2.94
C ASP A 475 75.58 50.51 -2.75
N SER A 476 75.20 50.38 -1.49
CA SER A 476 73.88 50.24 -0.87
C SER A 476 72.84 51.29 -1.30
N GLY A 477 71.52 51.07 -1.11
CA GLY A 477 70.85 49.88 -0.57
C GLY A 477 70.04 50.14 0.70
N GLU A 478 68.76 50.51 0.53
CA GLU A 478 67.62 50.33 1.44
C GLU A 478 66.32 50.26 0.61
#